data_AF-A0A0N4XS83-F1
#
_entry.id   AF-A0A0N4XS83-F1
#
_cell.length_a   1.000
_cell.length_b   1.000
_cell.length_c   1.000
_cell.angle_alpha   90.00
_cell.angle_beta   90.00
_cell.angle_gamma   90.00
#
_symmetry.space_group_name_H-M   'P 1'
#
loop_
_entity.id
_entity.type
_entity.pdbx_description
1 polymer ?
#
loop_
_entity_poly.entity_id
_entity_poly.type
_entity_poly.pdbx_seq_one_letter_code
_entity_poly.pdbx_strand_id
1 'polypeptide(L)' 'MSAMYAVYHGPKRLIEIARFIHKSTSFLQSELVKASHQIAHKSYFDTLKVNVSDLTAFKKRAEEKQMNFR' A
#
# COMPACT_ATOMS: atom_id res chain seq x y z
N MET A 1 17.79 8.07 15.10
CA MET A 1 16.97 7.11 15.89
C MET A 1 16.73 5.76 15.18
N SER A 2 16.90 5.64 13.86
CA SER A 2 16.69 4.40 13.09
C SER A 2 17.49 3.18 13.60
N ALA A 3 18.74 3.37 14.02
CA ALA A 3 19.58 2.28 14.53
C ALA A 3 18.98 1.59 15.78
N MET A 4 18.44 2.38 16.73
CA MET A 4 17.82 1.84 17.94
C MET A 4 16.51 1.11 17.67
N TYR A 5 15.76 1.52 16.64
CA TYR A 5 14.57 0.79 16.19
C TYR A 5 14.94 -0.61 15.68
N ALA A 6 16.02 -0.70 14.89
CA ALA A 6 16.50 -1.98 14.38
C ALA A 6 17.01 -2.90 15.50
N VAL A 7 17.73 -2.35 16.49
CA VAL A 7 18.18 -3.12 17.68
C VAL A 7 16.99 -3.62 18.49
N TYR A 8 16.02 -2.75 18.78
CA TYR A 8 14.86 -3.09 19.60
C TYR A 8 13.97 -4.18 18.97
N HIS A 9 13.73 -4.09 17.66
CA HIS A 9 12.90 -5.08 16.97
C HIS A 9 13.67 -6.34 16.58
N GLY A 10 14.97 -6.22 16.29
CA GLY A 10 15.77 -7.31 15.76
C GLY A 10 15.30 -7.79 14.38
N PRO A 11 16.08 -8.68 13.73
CA PRO A 11 15.81 -9.09 12.35
C PRO A 11 14.47 -9.80 12.19
N LYS A 12 14.08 -10.65 13.15
CA LYS A 12 12.84 -11.42 13.10
C LYS A 12 11.61 -10.51 13.03
N ARG A 13 11.50 -9.53 13.94
CA ARG A 13 10.32 -8.66 14.00
C ARG A 13 10.29 -7.65 12.85
N LEU A 14 11.44 -7.20 12.36
CA LEU A 14 11.50 -6.37 11.16
C LEU A 14 10.97 -7.13 9.93
N ILE A 15 11.31 -8.41 9.77
CA ILE A 15 10.76 -9.26 8.71
C ILE A 15 9.25 -9.46 8.90
N GLU A 16 8.76 -9.63 10.13
CA GLU A 16 7.33 -9.74 10.41
C GLU A 16 6.57 -8.46 10.04
N ILE A 17 7.10 -7.28 10.39
CA ILE A 17 6.54 -5.97 10.01
C ILE A 17 6.50 -5.84 8.49
N ALA A 18 7.62 -6.15 7.82
CA ALA A 18 7.71 -6.06 6.37
C ALA A 18 6.72 -6.99 5.66
N ARG A 19 6.60 -8.24 6.14
CA ARG A 19 5.63 -9.21 5.61
C ARG A 19 4.19 -8.78 5.85
N PHE A 20 3.90 -8.20 7.02
CA PHE A 20 2.56 -7.69 7.31
C PHE A 20 2.18 -6.56 6.35
N ILE A 21 3.06 -5.58 6.16
CA ILE A 21 2.84 -4.48 5.21
C ILE A 21 2.62 -5.04 3.80
N HIS A 22 3.50 -5.91 3.32
CA HIS A 22 3.38 -6.51 1.99
C HIS A 22 2.09 -7.33 1.79
N LYS A 23 1.64 -8.07 2.82
CA LYS A 23 0.38 -8.80 2.78
C LYS A 23 -0.81 -7.85 2.67
N SER A 24 -0.82 -6.77 3.45
CA SER A 24 -1.89 -5.75 3.39
C SER A 24 -1.94 -5.07 2.01
N THR A 25 -0.79 -4.74 1.44
CA THR A 25 -0.71 -4.18 0.08
C THR A 25 -1.16 -5.20 -0.98
N SER A 26 -0.81 -6.47 -0.83
CA SER A 26 -1.26 -7.54 -1.74
C SER A 26 -2.77 -7.80 -1.64
N PHE A 27 -3.34 -7.70 -0.44
CA PHE A 27 -4.78 -7.75 -0.24
C PHE A 27 -5.46 -6.58 -0.98
N LEU A 28 -4.97 -5.35 -0.79
CA LEU A 28 -5.47 -4.17 -1.51
C LEU A 28 -5.38 -4.34 -3.03
N GLN A 29 -4.25 -4.84 -3.54
CA GLN A 29 -4.07 -5.16 -4.97
C GLN A 29 -5.17 -6.11 -5.47
N SER A 30 -5.47 -7.17 -4.73
CA SER A 30 -6.45 -8.16 -5.13
C SER A 30 -7.86 -7.59 -5.19
N GLU A 31 -8.23 -6.72 -4.24
CA GLU A 31 -9.53 -6.07 -4.19
C GLU A 31 -9.67 -5.02 -5.30
N LEU A 32 -8.61 -4.27 -5.60
CA LEU A 32 -8.60 -3.33 -6.72
C LEU A 32 -8.77 -4.02 -8.07
N VAL A 33 -8.11 -5.17 -8.27
CA VAL A 33 -8.28 -5.98 -9.50
C VAL A 33 -9.70 -6.54 -9.61
N LYS A 34 -10.30 -7.01 -8.50
CA LYS A 34 -11.72 -7.43 -8.47
C LYS A 34 -12.66 -6.27 -8.83
N ALA A 35 -12.34 -5.07 -8.38
CA ALA A 35 -13.04 -3.84 -8.74
C ALA A 35 -12.71 -3.32 -10.16
N SER A 36 -12.06 -4.14 -11.00
CA SER A 36 -11.71 -3.83 -12.40
C SER A 36 -10.70 -2.69 -12.59
N HIS A 37 -9.90 -2.35 -11.57
CA HIS A 37 -8.79 -1.42 -11.71
C HIS A 37 -7.53 -2.12 -12.22
N GLN A 38 -6.75 -1.41 -13.05
CA GLN A 38 -5.48 -1.91 -13.57
C GLN A 38 -4.32 -1.40 -12.73
N ILE A 39 -3.36 -2.29 -12.44
CA ILE A 39 -2.16 -1.96 -11.67
C ILE A 39 -0.94 -2.04 -12.60
N ALA A 40 -0.14 -0.98 -12.58
CA ALA A 40 0.93 -0.79 -13.56
C ALA A 40 2.11 -1.77 -13.38
N HIS A 41 2.33 -2.27 -12.16
CA HIS A 41 3.48 -3.12 -11.83
C HIS A 41 3.03 -4.45 -11.22
N LYS A 42 3.63 -5.55 -11.68
CA LYS A 42 3.34 -6.91 -11.18
C LYS A 42 4.01 -7.21 -9.84
N SER A 43 5.16 -6.61 -9.58
CA SER A 43 5.94 -6.81 -8.34
C SER A 43 6.00 -5.49 -7.58
N TYR A 44 5.74 -5.56 -6.27
CA TYR A 44 5.70 -4.43 -5.36
C TYR A 44 5.99 -4.90 -3.94
N PHE A 45 6.39 -3.98 -3.07
CA PHE A 45 6.49 -4.23 -1.64
C PHE A 45 5.24 -3.68 -0.93
N ASP A 46 5.18 -2.37 -0.72
CA ASP A 46 4.12 -1.67 0.02
C ASP A 46 3.32 -0.67 -0.84
N THR A 47 3.81 -0.37 -2.05
CA THR A 47 3.30 0.72 -2.91
C THR A 47 2.69 0.18 -4.20
N LEU A 48 1.50 0.67 -4.56
CA LEU A 48 0.81 0.35 -5.81
C LEU A 48 0.64 1.59 -6.68
N LYS A 49 0.83 1.42 -7.99
CA LYS A 49 0.45 2.42 -8.99
C LYS A 49 -0.80 1.92 -9.73
N VAL A 50 -1.91 2.62 -9.51
CA VAL A 50 -3.24 2.22 -9.98
C VAL A 50 -3.69 3.17 -11.08
N ASN A 51 -4.19 2.63 -12.18
CA ASN A 51 -4.83 3.41 -13.23
C ASN A 51 -6.29 3.66 -12.85
N VAL A 52 -6.65 4.93 -12.66
CA VAL A 52 -7.99 5.37 -12.31
C VAL A 52 -8.62 6.05 -13.52
N SER A 53 -9.86 5.68 -13.85
CA SER A 53 -10.60 6.26 -14.97
C SER A 53 -11.08 7.69 -14.69
N ASP A 54 -11.64 7.93 -13.51
CA ASP A 54 -12.08 9.26 -13.05
C ASP A 54 -11.29 9.71 -11.82
N LEU A 55 -10.22 10.46 -12.07
CA LEU A 55 -9.32 10.97 -11.05
C LEU A 55 -9.99 12.01 -10.14
N THR A 56 -10.92 12.81 -10.68
CA THR A 56 -11.65 13.85 -9.96
C THR A 56 -12.61 13.27 -8.92
N ALA A 57 -13.44 12.29 -9.33
CA ALA A 57 -14.34 11.61 -8.41
C ALA A 57 -13.58 10.82 -7.33
N PHE A 58 -12.46 10.21 -7.71
CA PHE A 58 -11.57 9.52 -6.77
C PHE A 58 -10.99 10.48 -5.73
N LYS A 59 -10.40 11.61 -6.15
CA LYS A 59 -9.83 12.61 -5.23
C LYS A 59 -10.87 13.15 -4.26
N LYS A 60 -12.07 13.49 -4.74
CA LYS A 60 -13.16 13.95 -3.87
C LYS A 60 -13.49 12.92 -2.79
N ARG A 61 -13.66 11.65 -3.16
CA ARG A 61 -13.94 10.56 -2.20
C ARG A 61 -12.77 10.33 -1.23
N ALA A 62 -11.53 10.46 -1.71
CA ALA A 62 -10.33 10.33 -0.88
C ALA A 62 -10.27 11.45 0.18
N GLU A 63 -10.54 12.70 -0.21
CA GLU A 63 -10.59 13.86 0.68
C GLU A 63 -11.72 13.75 1.72
N GLU A 64 -12.93 13.31 1.31
CA GLU A 64 -14.04 13.01 2.22
C GLU A 64 -13.68 11.96 3.28
N LYS A 65 -12.74 11.07 2.97
CA LYS A 65 -12.21 10.03 3.87
C LYS A 65 -10.89 10.42 4.55
N GLN A 66 -10.42 11.65 4.36
CA GLN A 66 -9.15 12.15 4.89
C GLN A 66 -7.93 11.29 4.48
N MET A 67 -7.97 10.73 3.27
CA MET A 67 -6.91 9.92 2.69
C MET A 67 -6.17 10.69 1.58
N ASN A 68 -4.84 10.66 1.65
CA ASN A 68 -3.98 11.31 0.64
C ASN A 68 -3.34 10.24 -0.25
N PHE A 69 -3.26 10.53 -1.55
CA PHE A 69 -2.64 9.68 -2.56
C PHE A 69 -1.67 10.50 -3.41
N ARG A 70 -0.64 9.84 -3.95
CA ARG A 70 0.35 10.43 -4.86
C ARG A 70 -0.03 10.22 -6.32
#